data_AF-A0A958J9I9-F1
#
_entry.id   AF-A0A958J9I9-F1
#
_cell.length_a   1.000
_cell.length_b   1.000
_cell.length_c   1.000
_cell.angle_alpha   90.00
_cell.angle_beta   90.00
_cell.angle_gamma   90.00
#
_symmetry.space_group_name_H-M   'P 1'
#
loop_
_entity.id
_entity.type
_entity.pdbx_description
1 polymer ?
#
loop_
_entity_poly.entity_id
_entity_poly.type
_entity_poly.pdbx_seq_one_letter_code
_entity_poly.pdbx_strand_id
1 'polypeptide(L)'
;PQQGRVELGERVAIGYYAQHQVDTLNLDRTILAEVGETAAETHRARLRDILGIFQFSNDDPEKKIRVLSGGEKARVSLAKMLLSPV
;
A
#
# COMPACT_ATOMS: atom_id res chain seq x y z
N PRO A 1 23.15 12.77 -2.99
CA PRO A 1 24.35 13.11 -3.81
C PRO A 1 25.37 13.88 -2.96
N GLN A 2 26.66 13.55 -3.04
CA GLN A 2 27.69 14.43 -2.48
C GLN A 2 27.98 15.63 -3.40
N GLN A 3 27.73 15.52 -4.72
CA GLN A 3 27.59 16.64 -5.67
C GLN A 3 26.64 16.24 -6.83
N GLY A 4 26.04 17.22 -7.53
CA GLY A 4 25.07 17.04 -8.62
C GLY A 4 23.62 17.39 -8.26
N ARG A 5 22.74 17.61 -9.26
CA ARG A 5 21.32 17.94 -9.08
C ARG A 5 20.43 16.84 -9.66
N VAL A 6 19.38 16.47 -8.92
CA VAL A 6 18.27 15.65 -9.42
C VAL A 6 17.13 16.60 -9.74
N GLU A 7 16.64 16.56 -10.98
CA GLU A 7 15.46 17.31 -11.40
C GLU A 7 14.32 16.32 -11.63
N LEU A 8 13.18 16.59 -10.99
CA LEU A 8 11.96 15.80 -11.15
C LEU A 8 11.11 16.43 -12.24
N GLY A 9 10.51 15.61 -13.09
CA GLY A 9 9.53 16.10 -14.06
C GLY A 9 8.26 16.62 -13.37
N GLU A 10 7.56 17.56 -14.01
CA GLU A 10 6.37 18.22 -13.46
C GLU A 10 5.21 17.27 -13.09
N ARG A 11 5.22 16.03 -13.59
CA ARG A 11 4.21 15.00 -13.33
C ARG A 11 4.75 13.81 -12.52
N VAL A 12 5.88 13.98 -11.86
CA VAL A 12 6.48 12.93 -11.03
C VAL A 12 5.94 13.02 -9.61
N ALA A 13 5.26 11.97 -9.18
CA ALA A 13 4.91 11.73 -7.78
C ALA A 13 5.98 10.83 -7.15
N ILE A 14 6.61 11.29 -6.07
CA ILE A 14 7.56 10.47 -5.30
C ILE A 14 6.78 9.75 -4.20
N GLY A 15 6.76 8.43 -4.24
CA GLY A 15 6.42 7.62 -3.08
C GLY A 15 7.67 6.94 -2.51
N TYR A 16 7.70 6.78 -1.20
CA TYR A 16 8.79 6.14 -0.47
C TYR A 16 8.31 4.83 0.14
N TYR A 17 9.09 3.76 -0.03
CA TYR A 17 8.86 2.45 0.60
C TYR A 17 10.15 1.98 1.27
N ALA A 18 10.07 1.65 2.56
CA ALA A 18 11.19 1.14 3.34
C ALA A 18 10.72 0.03 4.27
N GLN A 19 11.65 -0.84 4.69
CA GLN A 19 11.33 -2.01 5.50
C GLN A 19 10.60 -1.68 6.80
N HIS A 20 10.90 -0.53 7.43
CA HIS A 20 10.18 -0.04 8.61
C HIS A 20 8.72 0.39 8.35
N GLN A 21 8.31 0.66 7.10
CA GLN A 21 6.89 0.93 6.79
C GLN A 21 6.02 -0.33 6.88
N VAL A 22 6.61 -1.52 6.81
CA VAL A 22 5.86 -2.74 7.12
C VAL A 22 5.42 -2.74 8.59
N ASP A 23 6.20 -2.09 9.47
CA ASP A 23 5.92 -1.98 10.90
C ASP A 23 4.85 -0.92 11.22
N THR A 24 4.51 -0.04 10.28
CA THR A 24 3.42 0.95 10.48
C THR A 24 2.04 0.40 10.15
N LEU A 25 1.94 -0.84 9.65
CA LEU A 25 0.65 -1.48 9.41
C LEU A 25 -0.06 -1.80 10.73
N ASN A 26 -1.35 -1.51 10.78
CA ASN A 26 -2.17 -1.92 11.92
C ASN A 26 -2.47 -3.42 11.85
N LEU A 27 -1.83 -4.20 12.72
CA LEU A 27 -1.91 -5.66 12.76
C LEU A 27 -3.33 -6.21 13.05
N ASP A 28 -4.19 -5.41 13.69
CA ASP A 28 -5.55 -5.77 14.06
C ASP A 28 -6.58 -5.46 12.98
N ARG A 29 -6.17 -4.82 11.88
CA ARG A 29 -7.05 -4.56 10.73
C ARG A 29 -6.97 -5.65 9.69
N THR A 30 -8.04 -5.74 8.90
CA THR A 30 -8.02 -6.56 7.69
C THR A 30 -7.23 -5.85 6.60
N ILE A 31 -6.75 -6.60 5.60
CA ILE A 31 -6.06 -6.01 4.45
C ILE A 31 -6.93 -4.92 3.81
N LEU A 32 -8.21 -5.21 3.60
CA LEU A 32 -9.16 -4.27 3.01
C LEU A 32 -9.34 -3.01 3.85
N ALA A 33 -9.49 -3.16 5.16
CA ALA A 33 -9.68 -2.02 6.07
C ALA A 33 -8.43 -1.14 6.14
N GLU A 34 -7.25 -1.74 6.19
CA GLU A 34 -5.99 -1.00 6.28
C GLU A 34 -5.68 -0.24 4.98
N VAL A 35 -5.89 -0.86 3.82
CA VAL A 35 -5.66 -0.19 2.53
C VAL A 35 -6.76 0.84 2.25
N GLY A 36 -8.00 0.55 2.64
CA GLY A 36 -9.15 1.43 2.44
C GLY A 36 -9.14 2.70 3.30
N GLU A 37 -8.41 2.72 4.42
CA GLU A 37 -8.24 3.94 5.21
C GLU A 37 -7.42 5.00 4.47
N THR A 38 -6.44 4.55 3.67
CA THR A 38 -5.54 5.45 2.94
C THR A 38 -6.04 5.80 1.53
N ALA A 39 -6.93 4.97 0.97
CA ALA A 39 -7.47 5.17 -0.37
C ALA A 39 -8.44 6.36 -0.42
N ALA A 40 -8.31 7.20 -1.46
CA ALA A 40 -9.30 8.23 -1.76
C ALA A 40 -10.69 7.60 -2.03
N GLU A 41 -11.78 8.34 -1.75
CA GLU A 41 -13.16 7.87 -1.92
C GLU A 41 -13.43 7.31 -3.32
N THR A 42 -12.82 7.91 -4.35
CA THR A 42 -12.91 7.48 -5.75
C THR A 42 -12.42 6.04 -5.98
N HIS A 43 -11.52 5.54 -5.14
CA HIS A 43 -10.93 4.21 -5.26
C HIS A 43 -11.66 3.16 -4.42
N ARG A 44 -12.56 3.54 -3.50
CA ARG A 44 -13.22 2.58 -2.60
C ARG A 44 -14.02 1.51 -3.33
N ALA A 45 -14.71 1.88 -4.41
CA ALA A 45 -15.48 0.94 -5.22
C ALA A 45 -14.60 -0.10 -5.96
N ARG A 46 -13.30 0.20 -6.16
CA ARG A 46 -12.35 -0.66 -6.89
C ARG A 46 -11.26 -1.25 -6.00
N LEU A 47 -11.36 -1.09 -4.67
CA LEU A 47 -10.35 -1.56 -3.72
C LEU A 47 -10.06 -3.05 -3.88
N ARG A 48 -11.10 -3.88 -4.06
CA ARG A 48 -10.91 -5.33 -4.27
C ARG A 48 -10.20 -5.65 -5.58
N ASP A 49 -10.48 -4.91 -6.65
CA ASP A 49 -9.80 -5.07 -7.93
C ASP A 49 -8.32 -4.70 -7.81
N ILE A 50 -8.02 -3.60 -7.12
CA ILE A 50 -6.65 -3.15 -6.87
C ILE A 50 -5.90 -4.18 -6.01
N LEU A 51 -6.52 -4.67 -4.93
CA LEU A 51 -5.96 -5.73 -4.10
C LEU A 51 -5.69 -7.02 -4.90
N GLY A 52 -6.52 -7.31 -5.90
CA GLY A 52 -6.29 -8.38 -6.87
C GLY A 52 -4.97 -8.24 -7.64
N ILE A 53 -4.60 -7.01 -8.04
CA ILE A 53 -3.30 -6.72 -8.69
C ILE A 53 -2.13 -7.05 -7.77
N PHE A 54 -2.31 -6.86 -6.45
CA PHE A 54 -1.33 -7.21 -5.42
C PHE A 54 -1.42 -8.68 -4.96
N GLN A 55 -2.14 -9.53 -5.70
CA GLN A 55 -2.32 -10.96 -5.44
C GLN A 55 -3.03 -11.23 -4.11
N PHE A 56 -4.00 -10.39 -3.74
CA PHE A 56 -4.97 -10.67 -2.69
C PHE A 56 -6.33 -10.92 -3.33
N SER A 57 -6.86 -12.14 -3.18
CA SER A 57 -8.09 -12.58 -3.85
C SER A 57 -8.97 -13.38 -2.90
N ASN A 58 -10.19 -13.72 -3.32
CA ASN A 58 -11.15 -14.47 -2.51
C ASN A 58 -11.33 -13.82 -1.12
N ASP A 59 -11.02 -14.56 -0.05
CA ASP A 59 -11.14 -14.12 1.34
C ASP A 59 -9.87 -13.43 1.87
N ASP A 60 -8.80 -13.29 1.06
CA ASP A 60 -7.57 -12.61 1.48
C ASP A 60 -7.82 -11.18 2.00
N PRO A 61 -8.65 -10.34 1.34
CA PRO A 61 -8.89 -8.97 1.80
C PRO A 61 -9.47 -8.89 3.23
N GLU A 62 -10.14 -9.94 3.70
CA GLU A 62 -10.72 -10.02 5.04
C GLU A 62 -9.74 -10.59 6.10
N LYS A 63 -8.57 -11.09 5.69
CA LYS A 63 -7.55 -11.58 6.62
C LYS A 63 -6.96 -10.43 7.43
N LYS A 64 -6.71 -10.68 8.71
CA LYS A 64 -6.00 -9.75 9.61
C LYS A 64 -4.53 -9.63 9.23
N ILE A 65 -3.96 -8.44 9.28
CA ILE A 65 -2.55 -8.21 8.91
C ILE A 65 -1.58 -9.02 9.77
N ARG A 66 -1.92 -9.26 11.05
CA ARG A 66 -1.08 -10.10 11.94
C ARG A 66 -0.81 -11.51 11.41
N VAL A 67 -1.70 -12.09 10.60
CA VAL A 67 -1.52 -13.48 10.10
C VAL A 67 -0.69 -13.55 8.82
N LEU A 68 -0.32 -12.40 8.25
CA LEU A 68 0.42 -12.32 6.99
C LEU A 68 1.91 -12.57 7.20
N SER A 69 2.53 -13.24 6.23
CA SER A 69 3.98 -13.31 6.08
C SER A 69 4.59 -11.93 5.84
N GLY A 70 5.91 -11.79 6.04
CA GLY A 70 6.61 -10.53 5.74
C GLY A 70 6.45 -10.09 4.27
N GLY A 71 6.46 -11.03 3.32
CA GLY A 71 6.26 -10.75 1.90
C GLY A 71 4.83 -10.30 1.57
N GLU A 72 3.82 -10.83 2.26
CA GLU A 72 2.44 -10.36 2.13
C GLU A 72 2.27 -8.96 2.72
N LYS A 73 2.81 -8.70 3.91
CA LYS A 73 2.78 -7.35 4.52
C LYS A 73 3.49 -6.30 3.64
N ALA A 74 4.56 -6.69 2.95
CA ALA A 74 5.22 -5.85 1.95
C ALA A 74 4.26 -5.47 0.81
N ARG A 75 3.49 -6.43 0.27
CA ARG A 75 2.49 -6.14 -0.77
C ARG A 75 1.35 -5.24 -0.29
N VAL A 76 0.89 -5.40 0.95
CA VAL A 76 -0.11 -4.49 1.56
C VAL A 76 0.44 -3.07 1.61
N SER A 77 1.68 -2.90 2.06
CA SER A 77 2.32 -1.59 2.17
C SER A 77 2.50 -0.91 0.80
N LEU A 78 2.86 -1.68 -0.23
CA LEU A 78 2.93 -1.19 -1.61
C LEU A 78 1.54 -0.78 -2.15
N ALA A 79 0.50 -1.54 -1.84
CA ALA A 79 -0.87 -1.20 -2.21
C ALA A 79 -1.32 0.11 -1.57
N LYS A 80 -1.00 0.33 -0.28
CA LYS A 80 -1.25 1.62 0.40
C LYS A 80 -0.54 2.76 -0.31
N MET A 81 0.76 2.62 -0.57
CA MET A 81 1.56 3.66 -1.21
C MET A 81 1.03 4.07 -2.59
N LEU A 82 0.49 3.11 -3.36
CA LEU A 82 -0.08 3.39 -4.68
C LEU A 82 -1.45 4.09 -4.61
N LEU A 83 -2.19 3.90 -3.50
CA LEU A 83 -3.52 4.46 -3.29
C LEU A 83 -3.54 5.72 -2.43
N SER A 84 -2.43 6.02 -1.75
CA SER A 84 -2.18 7.30 -1.11
C SER A 84 -2.11 8.39 -2.19
N PRO A 85 -2.94 9.43 -2.11
CA PRO A 85 -2.69 10.64 -2.86
C PRO A 85 -1.35 11.24 -2.42
N VAL A 86 -0.58 11.76 -3.38
CA VAL A 86 0.57 12.66 -3.11
C VAL A 86 0.10 14.10 -2.93
#